data_AF-H1Q1I3-F1
#
_entry.id   AF-H1Q1I3-F1
#
_cell.length_a   1.000
_cell.length_b   1.000
_cell.length_c   1.000
_cell.angle_alpha   90.00
_cell.angle_beta   90.00
_cell.angle_gamma   90.00
#
_symmetry.space_group_name_H-M   'P 1'
#
loop_
_entity.id
_entity.type
_entity.pdbx_description
1 polymer ?
#
loop_
_entity_poly.entity_id
_entity_poly.type
_entity_poly.pdbx_seq_one_letter_code
_entity_poly.pdbx_strand_id
1 'polypeptide(L)'
;MKVKAFYRRELRHMEHFQFAGRVLQLCKEANVEKLTAVLKPLSDAIAAEDEALNQSKVLFGTEELMKLDEARDKAYQALRLLVKMHLQSDDEEIVKAAKRLREVMSRYPHADVENYDQETGMLKNLVADTKEGDMPGILAQLGAMPAVTRLDNANKAFDAVFHNRVQVSEASGKFDLLALRKAVDKALEAILIRITALADLDPTPPIEKLVKQYNFLVESRQTVIAERRAANKAAHERDMDKYAAQLEPLFTELEKERGLSSGSLSFARETRGSGKKRAYLLNVTGKSAIWVVISKGKLVVVPEPSGKSIGGGSKHGGSGNGPGTGSKPGGSGGTGGGSPKPGREEDPGEDKV
;
A
#
# COMPACT_ATOMS: atom_id res chain seq x y z
N MET A 1 -39.66 -20.37 12.28
CA MET A 1 -39.18 -19.39 11.27
C MET A 1 -37.77 -19.79 10.83
N LYS A 2 -37.39 -19.69 9.55
CA LYS A 2 -36.07 -20.17 9.07
C LYS A 2 -35.03 -19.04 8.99
N VAL A 3 -33.79 -19.33 9.41
CA VAL A 3 -32.62 -18.46 9.27
C VAL A 3 -32.17 -18.47 7.81
N LYS A 4 -31.91 -17.29 7.22
CA LYS A 4 -31.46 -17.16 5.83
C LYS A 4 -29.98 -17.52 5.68
N ALA A 5 -29.66 -18.29 4.64
CA ALA A 5 -28.28 -18.52 4.23
C ALA A 5 -27.69 -17.26 3.60
N PHE A 6 -26.39 -17.01 3.83
CA PHE A 6 -25.71 -15.83 3.30
C PHE A 6 -24.24 -16.12 2.93
N TYR A 7 -23.87 -15.80 1.68
CA TYR A 7 -22.52 -15.95 1.17
C TYR A 7 -21.64 -14.75 1.54
N ARG A 8 -21.03 -14.81 2.72
CA ARG A 8 -20.24 -13.71 3.30
C ARG A 8 -18.93 -13.40 2.57
N ARG A 9 -18.48 -14.29 1.66
CA ARG A 9 -17.30 -14.08 0.80
C ARG A 9 -17.38 -12.82 -0.06
N GLU A 10 -18.60 -12.36 -0.36
CA GLU A 10 -18.85 -11.19 -1.20
C GLU A 10 -18.72 -9.86 -0.44
N LEU A 11 -18.65 -9.93 0.91
CA LEU A 11 -18.37 -8.79 1.76
C LEU A 11 -16.89 -8.39 1.63
N ARG A 12 -16.65 -7.08 1.54
CA ARG A 12 -15.31 -6.51 1.74
C ARG A 12 -14.89 -6.72 3.19
N HIS A 13 -13.58 -6.64 3.48
CA HIS A 13 -13.05 -6.92 4.83
C HIS A 13 -13.76 -6.15 5.95
N MET A 14 -13.90 -4.83 5.84
CA MET A 14 -14.61 -4.02 6.84
C MET A 14 -16.11 -4.35 6.95
N GLU A 15 -16.73 -4.75 5.84
CA GLU A 15 -18.14 -5.14 5.85
C GLU A 15 -18.36 -6.49 6.51
N HIS A 16 -17.39 -7.39 6.35
CA HIS A 16 -17.35 -8.70 6.99
C HIS A 16 -17.19 -8.57 8.51
N PHE A 17 -16.16 -7.85 8.95
CA PHE A 17 -15.95 -7.50 10.35
C PHE A 17 -17.21 -6.88 10.98
N GLN A 18 -17.75 -5.83 10.35
CA GLN A 18 -18.95 -5.16 10.87
C GLN A 18 -20.19 -6.06 10.86
N PHE A 19 -20.34 -6.95 9.88
CA PHE A 19 -21.44 -7.91 9.84
C PHE A 19 -21.34 -8.89 11.02
N ALA A 20 -20.16 -9.45 11.27
CA ALA A 20 -19.91 -10.33 12.40
C ALA A 20 -20.20 -9.63 13.74
N GLY A 21 -19.74 -8.39 13.90
CA GLY A 21 -20.03 -7.56 15.07
C GLY A 21 -21.53 -7.31 15.29
N ARG A 22 -22.28 -7.04 14.22
CA ARG A 22 -23.75 -6.87 14.31
C ARG A 22 -24.46 -8.17 14.70
N VAL A 23 -24.04 -9.31 14.18
CA VAL A 23 -24.60 -10.62 14.59
C VAL A 23 -24.32 -10.89 16.06
N LEU A 24 -23.10 -10.63 16.53
CA LEU A 24 -22.74 -10.74 17.95
C LEU A 24 -23.62 -9.84 18.82
N GLN A 25 -23.81 -8.58 18.41
CA GLN A 25 -24.66 -7.62 19.12
C GLN A 25 -26.11 -8.11 19.21
N LEU A 26 -26.70 -8.54 18.09
CA LEU A 26 -28.06 -9.09 18.08
C LEU A 26 -28.21 -10.30 19.03
N CYS A 27 -27.21 -11.18 19.08
CA CYS A 27 -27.24 -12.33 19.98
C CYS A 27 -27.13 -11.92 21.46
N LYS A 28 -26.30 -10.91 21.78
CA LYS A 28 -26.17 -10.36 23.13
C LYS A 28 -27.48 -9.69 23.58
N GLU A 29 -28.10 -8.90 22.71
CA GLU A 29 -29.38 -8.22 22.97
C GLU A 29 -30.55 -9.20 23.14
N ALA A 30 -30.54 -10.32 22.40
CA ALA A 30 -31.52 -11.38 22.59
C ALA A 30 -31.39 -12.07 23.95
N ASN A 31 -30.21 -12.00 24.58
CA ASN A 31 -29.90 -12.49 25.92
C ASN A 31 -30.39 -13.93 26.19
N VAL A 32 -30.20 -14.82 25.22
CA VAL A 32 -30.60 -16.22 25.35
C VAL A 32 -29.45 -17.03 25.94
N GLU A 33 -29.66 -17.57 27.14
CA GLU A 33 -28.66 -18.34 27.89
C GLU A 33 -28.04 -19.48 27.07
N LYS A 34 -28.86 -20.17 26.27
CA LYS A 34 -28.42 -21.25 25.37
C LYS A 34 -27.45 -20.78 24.29
N LEU A 35 -27.25 -19.47 24.05
CA LEU A 35 -26.28 -18.94 23.10
C LEU A 35 -24.93 -18.57 23.76
N THR A 36 -24.86 -18.38 25.07
CA THR A 36 -23.69 -17.80 25.76
C THR A 36 -22.37 -18.50 25.43
N ALA A 37 -22.36 -19.83 25.38
CA ALA A 37 -21.15 -20.61 25.09
C ALA A 37 -20.55 -20.36 23.70
N VAL A 38 -21.35 -19.94 22.72
CA VAL A 38 -20.90 -19.67 21.35
C VAL A 38 -20.58 -18.19 21.09
N LEU A 39 -20.93 -17.29 22.02
CA LEU A 39 -20.66 -15.85 21.87
C LEU A 39 -19.19 -15.50 22.10
N LYS A 40 -18.52 -16.15 23.07
CA LYS A 40 -17.10 -15.88 23.35
C LYS A 40 -16.20 -16.22 22.15
N PRO A 41 -16.28 -17.42 21.54
CA PRO A 41 -15.50 -17.73 20.34
C PRO A 41 -15.71 -16.74 19.19
N LEU A 42 -16.93 -16.24 18.98
CA LEU A 42 -17.18 -15.21 17.97
C LEU A 42 -16.53 -13.87 18.36
N SER A 43 -16.67 -13.45 19.62
CA SER A 43 -16.08 -12.20 20.12
C SER A 43 -14.56 -12.20 19.98
N ASP A 44 -13.89 -13.31 20.35
CA ASP A 44 -12.45 -13.44 20.25
C ASP A 44 -11.99 -13.42 18.77
N ALA A 45 -12.71 -14.12 17.88
CA ALA A 45 -12.40 -14.13 16.46
C ALA A 45 -12.58 -12.75 15.80
N ILE A 46 -13.61 -11.99 16.21
CA ILE A 46 -13.85 -10.62 15.75
C ILE A 46 -12.72 -9.70 16.21
N ALA A 47 -12.27 -9.82 17.47
CA ALA A 47 -11.18 -9.01 17.99
C ALA A 47 -9.86 -9.25 17.23
N ALA A 48 -9.56 -10.52 16.90
CA ALA A 48 -8.39 -10.86 16.09
C ALA A 48 -8.50 -10.33 14.64
N GLU A 49 -9.69 -10.34 14.04
CA GLU A 49 -9.92 -9.70 12.73
C GLU A 49 -9.76 -8.17 12.81
N ASP A 50 -10.27 -7.53 13.87
CA ASP A 50 -10.16 -6.08 14.10
C ASP A 50 -8.70 -5.63 14.22
N GLU A 51 -7.92 -6.33 15.04
CA GLU A 51 -6.49 -6.05 15.23
C GLU A 51 -5.74 -6.05 13.89
N ALA A 52 -6.01 -7.05 13.05
CA ALA A 52 -5.42 -7.15 11.72
C ALA A 52 -5.89 -6.05 10.76
N LEU A 53 -7.14 -5.61 10.89
CA LEU A 53 -7.74 -4.58 10.05
C LEU A 53 -7.37 -3.15 10.45
N ASN A 54 -7.01 -2.94 11.71
CA ASN A 54 -6.64 -1.66 12.28
C ASN A 54 -5.13 -1.36 12.23
N GLN A 55 -4.35 -2.15 11.48
CA GLN A 55 -2.94 -1.85 11.25
C GLN A 55 -2.78 -0.50 10.54
N SER A 56 -1.86 0.33 11.05
CA SER A 56 -1.49 1.58 10.40
C SER A 56 -0.91 1.29 9.01
N LYS A 57 -1.40 2.03 8.01
CA LYS A 57 -0.85 2.01 6.64
C LYS A 57 0.44 2.82 6.52
N VAL A 58 0.71 3.66 7.51
CA VAL A 58 1.93 4.47 7.60
C VAL A 58 2.85 3.83 8.63
N LEU A 59 4.12 3.70 8.28
CA LEU A 59 5.12 3.16 9.20
C LEU A 59 5.25 4.09 10.41
N PHE A 60 5.44 3.50 11.58
CA PHE A 60 5.57 4.24 12.83
C PHE A 60 6.64 5.34 12.71
N GLY A 61 6.29 6.55 13.15
CA GLY A 61 7.21 7.69 13.20
C GLY A 61 7.67 8.22 11.84
N THR A 62 6.99 7.92 10.71
CA THR A 62 7.47 8.35 9.38
C THR A 62 7.68 9.87 9.27
N GLU A 63 6.68 10.67 9.67
CA GLU A 63 6.79 12.14 9.60
C GLU A 63 7.85 12.69 10.57
N GLU A 64 7.93 12.11 11.76
CA GLU A 64 8.93 12.47 12.76
C GLU A 64 10.34 12.16 12.29
N LEU A 65 10.57 10.97 11.72
CA LEU A 65 11.84 10.58 11.12
C LEU A 65 12.24 11.49 9.97
N MET A 66 11.31 11.90 9.12
CA MET A 66 11.61 12.85 8.04
C MET A 66 12.07 14.21 8.58
N LYS A 67 11.43 14.71 9.64
CA LYS A 67 11.82 15.99 10.27
C LYS A 67 13.18 15.88 10.96
N LEU A 68 13.44 14.75 11.63
CA LEU A 68 14.73 14.49 12.29
C LEU A 68 15.85 14.31 11.27
N ASP A 69 15.58 13.63 10.15
CA ASP A 69 16.49 13.49 9.02
C ASP A 69 16.83 14.86 8.41
N GLU A 70 15.83 15.69 8.12
CA GLU A 70 16.04 17.04 7.60
C GLU A 70 16.86 17.91 8.58
N ALA A 71 16.60 17.78 9.89
CA ALA A 71 17.37 18.49 10.91
C ALA A 71 18.84 18.02 10.96
N ARG A 72 19.08 16.72 10.76
CA ARG A 72 20.40 16.09 10.69
C ARG A 72 21.16 16.53 9.44
N ASP A 73 20.54 16.47 8.27
CA ASP A 73 21.08 16.96 7.00
C ASP A 73 21.48 18.44 7.11
N LYS A 74 20.59 19.27 7.67
CA LYS A 74 20.85 20.70 7.90
C LYS A 74 22.00 20.93 8.88
N ALA A 75 22.17 20.09 9.90
CA ALA A 75 23.27 20.20 10.85
C ALA A 75 24.61 19.86 10.19
N TYR A 76 24.65 18.81 9.36
CA TYR A 76 25.84 18.44 8.61
C TYR A 76 26.24 19.53 7.59
N GLN A 77 25.26 20.04 6.82
CA GLN A 77 25.51 21.13 5.87
C GLN A 77 25.96 22.42 6.56
N ALA A 78 25.40 22.76 7.73
CA ALA A 78 25.86 23.92 8.49
C ALA A 78 27.33 23.80 8.90
N LEU A 79 27.77 22.63 9.35
CA LEU A 79 29.19 22.38 9.66
C LEU A 79 30.07 22.50 8.41
N ARG A 80 29.64 21.94 7.28
CA ARG A 80 30.35 22.02 6.00
C ARG A 80 30.50 23.47 5.52
N LEU A 81 29.43 24.28 5.63
CA LEU A 81 29.45 25.69 5.26
C LEU A 81 30.34 26.53 6.18
N LEU A 82 30.34 26.24 7.49
CA LEU A 82 31.25 26.87 8.46
C LEU A 82 32.72 26.63 8.09
N VAL A 83 33.07 25.39 7.71
CA VAL A 83 34.42 25.06 7.23
C VAL A 83 34.73 25.81 5.94
N LYS A 84 33.81 25.83 4.96
CA LYS A 84 33.99 26.59 3.71
C LYS A 84 34.24 28.08 3.97
N MET A 85 33.51 28.68 4.90
CA MET A 85 33.68 30.08 5.31
C MET A 85 35.10 30.33 5.84
N HIS A 86 35.57 29.52 6.80
CA HIS A 86 36.90 29.70 7.40
C HIS A 86 38.05 29.41 6.43
N LEU A 87 37.84 28.59 5.39
CA LEU A 87 38.82 28.41 4.32
C LEU A 87 39.04 29.66 3.45
N GLN A 88 38.14 30.65 3.51
CA GLN A 88 38.25 31.92 2.80
C GLN A 88 38.75 33.06 3.71
N SER A 89 39.22 32.74 4.93
CA SER A 89 39.75 33.75 5.85
C SER A 89 41.10 34.28 5.38
N ASP A 90 41.38 35.56 5.67
CA ASP A 90 42.72 36.16 5.49
C ASP A 90 43.70 35.74 6.62
N ASP A 91 43.22 35.10 7.68
CA ASP A 91 44.05 34.58 8.78
C ASP A 91 44.55 33.17 8.46
N GLU A 92 45.87 33.03 8.26
CA GLU A 92 46.52 31.77 7.90
C GLU A 92 46.32 30.66 8.94
N GLU A 93 46.26 30.99 10.23
CA GLU A 93 46.04 30.01 11.30
C GLU A 93 44.61 29.50 11.31
N ILE A 94 43.62 30.37 11.01
CA ILE A 94 42.22 29.97 10.82
C ILE A 94 42.09 29.06 9.59
N VAL A 95 42.75 29.38 8.48
CA VAL A 95 42.74 28.54 7.28
C VAL A 95 43.36 27.17 7.56
N LYS A 96 44.47 27.11 8.31
CA LYS A 96 45.13 25.85 8.70
C LYS A 96 44.22 24.99 9.59
N ALA A 97 43.58 25.58 10.59
CA ALA A 97 42.59 24.91 11.44
C ALA A 97 41.39 24.38 10.62
N ALA A 98 40.88 25.18 9.67
CA ALA A 98 39.78 24.80 8.80
C ALA A 98 40.16 23.65 7.84
N LYS A 99 41.38 23.66 7.29
CA LYS A 99 41.90 22.54 6.47
C LYS A 99 41.96 21.24 7.26
N ARG A 100 42.36 21.31 8.53
CA ARG A 100 42.41 20.13 9.41
C ARG A 100 41.02 19.58 9.72
N LEU A 101 40.05 20.44 10.05
CA LEU A 101 38.65 20.00 10.21
C LEU A 101 38.06 19.43 8.90
N ARG A 102 38.38 20.03 7.74
CA ARG A 102 37.98 19.51 6.42
C ARG A 102 38.52 18.11 6.16
N GLU A 103 39.78 17.83 6.52
CA GLU A 103 40.40 16.51 6.37
C GLU A 103 39.66 15.43 7.19
N VAL A 104 39.26 15.76 8.41
CA VAL A 104 38.42 14.87 9.23
C VAL A 104 37.06 14.64 8.56
N MET A 105 36.40 15.72 8.12
CA MET A 105 35.12 15.61 7.42
C MET A 105 35.20 14.81 6.12
N SER A 106 36.32 14.86 5.39
CA SER A 106 36.47 14.15 4.11
C SER A 106 36.50 12.63 4.24
N ARG A 107 36.69 12.08 5.45
CA ARG A 107 36.55 10.64 5.72
C ARG A 107 35.08 10.17 5.64
N TYR A 108 34.15 11.12 5.77
CA TYR A 108 32.71 10.88 5.80
C TYR A 108 31.99 11.74 4.74
N PRO A 109 32.34 11.59 3.46
CA PRO A 109 31.82 12.46 2.40
C PRO A 109 30.32 12.24 2.18
N HIS A 110 29.59 13.29 1.81
CA HIS A 110 28.18 13.19 1.37
C HIS A 110 27.22 12.44 2.32
N ALA A 111 27.51 12.42 3.62
CA ALA A 111 26.70 11.68 4.59
C ALA A 111 25.21 12.03 4.53
N ASP A 112 24.85 13.28 4.21
CA ASP A 112 23.48 13.79 4.13
C ASP A 112 22.66 13.28 2.92
N VAL A 113 23.26 12.58 1.97
CA VAL A 113 22.53 11.97 0.84
C VAL A 113 22.56 10.45 0.85
N GLU A 114 23.27 9.85 1.83
CA GLU A 114 23.31 8.41 2.01
C GLU A 114 22.00 7.87 2.58
N ASN A 115 21.84 6.56 2.58
CA ASN A 115 20.72 5.96 3.31
C ASN A 115 20.87 6.17 4.84
N TYR A 116 19.76 6.01 5.56
CA TYR A 116 19.67 6.32 6.98
C TYR A 116 20.72 5.62 7.86
N ASP A 117 21.02 4.36 7.62
CA ASP A 117 21.98 3.60 8.44
C ASP A 117 23.43 4.05 8.15
N GLN A 118 23.76 4.26 6.88
CA GLN A 118 25.06 4.78 6.47
C GLN A 118 25.30 6.19 7.02
N GLU A 119 24.35 7.11 6.83
CA GLU A 119 24.45 8.46 7.38
C GLU A 119 24.63 8.42 8.91
N THR A 120 23.82 7.62 9.61
CA THR A 120 23.91 7.49 11.07
C THR A 120 25.29 7.05 11.51
N GLY A 121 25.87 6.04 10.86
CA GLY A 121 27.21 5.54 11.14
C GLY A 121 28.31 6.55 10.81
N MET A 122 28.22 7.21 9.65
CA MET A 122 29.17 8.22 9.21
C MET A 122 29.21 9.42 10.15
N LEU A 123 28.04 9.96 10.52
CA LEU A 123 27.95 11.10 11.42
C LEU A 123 28.36 10.75 12.85
N LYS A 124 28.08 9.53 13.32
CA LYS A 124 28.57 9.03 14.61
C LYS A 124 30.09 8.99 14.65
N ASN A 125 30.73 8.49 13.60
CA ASN A 125 32.19 8.44 13.51
C ASN A 125 32.81 9.84 13.33
N LEU A 126 32.19 10.71 12.54
CA LEU A 126 32.61 12.12 12.42
C LEU A 126 32.61 12.83 13.78
N VAL A 127 31.53 12.70 14.54
CA VAL A 127 31.43 13.29 15.88
C VAL A 127 32.49 12.71 16.82
N ALA A 128 32.78 11.40 16.73
CA ALA A 128 33.83 10.78 17.53
C ALA A 128 35.21 11.35 17.17
N ASP A 129 35.56 11.40 15.88
CA ASP A 129 36.84 11.93 15.40
C ASP A 129 37.07 13.39 15.81
N THR A 130 35.99 14.18 15.92
CA THR A 130 36.10 15.59 16.37
C THR A 130 36.46 15.76 17.84
N LYS A 131 36.41 14.69 18.65
CA LYS A 131 36.76 14.69 20.07
C LYS A 131 38.20 14.21 20.32
N GLU A 132 38.86 13.69 19.29
CA GLU A 132 40.18 13.08 19.39
C GLU A 132 41.30 14.09 19.06
N GLY A 133 42.47 13.86 19.66
CA GLY A 133 43.70 14.59 19.31
C GLY A 133 43.59 16.12 19.43
N ASP A 134 44.00 16.82 18.37
CA ASP A 134 44.03 18.28 18.27
C ASP A 134 42.66 18.92 17.96
N MET A 135 41.65 18.10 17.61
CA MET A 135 40.37 18.59 17.12
C MET A 135 39.58 19.45 18.11
N PRO A 136 39.51 19.18 19.42
CA PRO A 136 38.80 20.04 20.36
C PRO A 136 39.34 21.49 20.38
N GLY A 137 40.66 21.65 20.29
CA GLY A 137 41.30 22.96 20.21
C GLY A 137 40.95 23.69 18.90
N ILE A 138 40.98 22.96 17.78
CA ILE A 138 40.59 23.46 16.46
C ILE A 138 39.12 23.88 16.43
N LEU A 139 38.22 23.06 17.00
CA LEU A 139 36.80 23.38 17.06
C LEU A 139 36.54 24.64 17.90
N ALA A 140 37.29 24.84 18.99
CA ALA A 140 37.19 26.04 19.80
C ALA A 140 37.68 27.27 19.01
N GLN A 141 38.83 27.17 18.33
CA GLN A 141 39.39 28.24 17.49
C GLN A 141 38.44 28.65 16.35
N LEU A 142 37.79 27.68 15.70
CA LEU A 142 36.85 27.92 14.60
C LEU A 142 35.43 28.28 15.08
N GLY A 143 35.14 28.24 16.38
CA GLY A 143 33.77 28.39 16.88
C GLY A 143 32.80 27.29 16.40
N ALA A 144 33.32 26.11 16.06
CA ALA A 144 32.56 25.01 15.45
C ALA A 144 31.91 24.06 16.47
N MET A 145 32.24 24.19 17.78
CA MET A 145 31.71 23.35 18.85
C MET A 145 30.16 23.27 18.89
N PRO A 146 29.41 24.37 18.70
CA PRO A 146 27.95 24.32 18.66
C PRO A 146 27.42 23.55 17.45
N ALA A 147 28.08 23.64 16.29
CA ALA A 147 27.68 22.92 15.08
C ALA A 147 27.87 21.39 15.23
N VAL A 148 28.99 20.96 15.82
CA VAL A 148 29.24 19.54 16.13
C VAL A 148 28.25 19.01 17.17
N THR A 149 27.97 19.79 18.22
CA THR A 149 26.96 19.43 19.24
C THR A 149 25.56 19.27 18.62
N ARG A 150 25.17 20.21 17.74
CA ARG A 150 23.89 20.13 17.02
C ARG A 150 23.81 18.87 16.15
N LEU A 151 24.90 18.53 15.45
CA LEU A 151 24.99 17.34 14.62
C LEU A 151 24.86 16.05 15.43
N ASP A 152 25.59 15.94 16.56
CA ASP A 152 25.51 14.80 17.47
C ASP A 152 24.09 14.60 18.01
N ASN A 153 23.46 15.69 18.48
CA ASN A 153 22.11 15.64 19.02
C ASN A 153 21.07 15.25 17.95
N ALA A 154 21.18 15.81 16.75
CA ALA A 154 20.28 15.47 15.64
C ALA A 154 20.42 14.00 15.22
N ASN A 155 21.67 13.51 15.12
CA ASN A 155 21.93 12.11 14.76
C ASN A 155 21.40 11.13 15.82
N LYS A 156 21.62 11.41 17.11
CA LYS A 156 21.10 10.60 18.22
C LYS A 156 19.57 10.59 18.29
N ALA A 157 18.94 11.74 18.07
CA ALA A 157 17.48 11.84 18.06
C ALA A 157 16.88 11.01 16.93
N PHE A 158 17.48 11.07 15.73
CA PHE A 158 17.07 10.22 14.61
C PHE A 158 17.24 8.73 14.94
N ASP A 159 18.42 8.31 15.39
CA ASP A 159 18.74 6.90 15.67
C ASP A 159 17.81 6.29 16.72
N ALA A 160 17.46 7.05 17.76
CA ALA A 160 16.51 6.61 18.79
C ALA A 160 15.10 6.33 18.23
N VAL A 161 14.57 7.22 17.37
CA VAL A 161 13.25 7.02 16.76
C VAL A 161 13.31 5.90 15.73
N PHE A 162 14.40 5.79 14.97
CA PHE A 162 14.57 4.74 13.98
C PHE A 162 14.65 3.35 14.64
N HIS A 163 15.36 3.23 15.76
CA HIS A 163 15.41 2.01 16.56
C HIS A 163 14.02 1.61 17.09
N ASN A 164 13.27 2.56 17.66
CA ASN A 164 11.92 2.31 18.15
C ASN A 164 10.97 1.86 17.02
N ARG A 165 11.10 2.45 15.82
CA ARG A 165 10.35 2.01 14.64
C ARG A 165 10.60 0.54 14.29
N VAL A 166 11.83 0.04 14.42
CA VAL A 166 12.13 -1.38 14.18
C VAL A 166 11.34 -2.26 15.14
N GLN A 167 11.35 -1.93 16.44
CA GLN A 167 10.63 -2.69 17.48
C GLN A 167 9.11 -2.68 17.25
N VAL A 168 8.52 -1.51 16.97
CA VAL A 168 7.09 -1.39 16.70
C VAL A 168 6.68 -2.13 15.43
N SER A 169 7.53 -2.09 14.39
CA SER A 169 7.26 -2.77 13.11
C SER A 169 7.32 -4.28 13.26
N GLU A 170 8.23 -4.81 14.09
CA GLU A 170 8.30 -6.23 14.42
C GLU A 170 7.05 -6.68 15.19
N ALA A 171 6.65 -5.91 16.22
CA ALA A 171 5.48 -6.22 17.04
C ALA A 171 4.16 -6.18 16.26
N SER A 172 4.09 -5.36 15.20
CA SER A 172 2.87 -5.23 14.38
C SER A 172 2.48 -6.52 13.64
N GLY A 173 3.40 -7.48 13.46
CA GLY A 173 3.11 -8.81 12.94
C GLY A 173 2.59 -8.86 11.49
N LYS A 174 2.57 -10.09 10.92
CA LYS A 174 1.91 -10.39 9.64
C LYS A 174 0.63 -11.16 9.94
N PHE A 175 -0.52 -10.57 9.62
CA PHE A 175 -1.80 -11.25 9.76
C PHE A 175 -2.23 -11.91 8.45
N ASP A 176 -2.68 -13.17 8.54
CA ASP A 176 -3.42 -13.80 7.45
C ASP A 176 -4.91 -13.45 7.57
N LEU A 177 -5.29 -12.33 6.95
CA LEU A 177 -6.69 -11.86 6.93
C LEU A 177 -7.66 -12.90 6.36
N LEU A 178 -7.22 -13.78 5.45
CA LEU A 178 -8.09 -14.82 4.91
C LEU A 178 -8.35 -15.90 5.96
N ALA A 179 -7.32 -16.31 6.69
CA ALA A 179 -7.46 -17.26 7.79
C ALA A 179 -8.33 -16.68 8.92
N LEU A 180 -8.14 -15.40 9.28
CA LEU A 180 -8.95 -14.71 10.29
C LEU A 180 -10.43 -14.65 9.88
N ARG A 181 -10.72 -14.28 8.63
CA ARG A 181 -12.10 -14.29 8.10
C ARG A 181 -12.72 -15.68 8.15
N LYS A 182 -11.97 -16.74 7.81
CA LYS A 182 -12.46 -18.13 7.93
C LYS A 182 -12.76 -18.51 9.38
N ALA A 183 -11.96 -18.05 10.34
CA ALA A 183 -12.20 -18.30 11.77
C ALA A 183 -13.49 -17.61 12.25
N VAL A 184 -13.70 -16.35 11.87
CA VAL A 184 -14.94 -15.62 12.14
C VAL A 184 -16.13 -16.29 11.46
N ASP A 185 -15.99 -16.71 10.21
CA ASP A 185 -17.05 -17.40 9.47
C ASP A 185 -17.45 -18.72 10.15
N LYS A 186 -16.48 -19.48 10.64
CA LYS A 186 -16.70 -20.72 11.41
C LYS A 186 -17.43 -20.45 12.72
N ALA A 187 -17.06 -19.39 13.46
CA ALA A 187 -17.72 -19.01 14.70
C ALA A 187 -19.16 -18.53 14.47
N LEU A 188 -19.39 -17.73 13.41
CA LEU A 188 -20.71 -17.32 12.96
C LEU A 188 -21.57 -18.53 12.60
N GLU A 189 -21.02 -19.52 11.88
CA GLU A 189 -21.76 -20.72 11.51
C GLU A 189 -22.23 -21.51 12.74
N ALA A 190 -21.38 -21.66 13.75
CA ALA A 190 -21.77 -22.30 15.01
C ALA A 190 -22.94 -21.59 15.70
N ILE A 191 -22.96 -20.26 15.68
CA ILE A 191 -24.08 -19.46 16.20
C ILE A 191 -25.33 -19.67 15.38
N LEU A 192 -25.25 -19.61 14.05
CA LEU A 192 -26.42 -19.77 13.18
C LEU A 192 -27.04 -21.17 13.26
N ILE A 193 -26.21 -22.22 13.36
CA ILE A 193 -26.67 -23.59 13.63
C ILE A 193 -27.47 -23.61 14.94
N ARG A 194 -26.94 -22.98 16.00
CA ARG A 194 -27.61 -22.96 17.30
C ARG A 194 -28.90 -22.14 17.30
N ILE A 195 -28.91 -20.98 16.66
CA ILE A 195 -30.13 -20.17 16.48
C ILE A 195 -31.17 -20.95 15.69
N THR A 196 -30.76 -21.65 14.62
CA THR A 196 -31.67 -22.47 13.81
C THR A 196 -32.26 -23.62 14.63
N ALA A 197 -31.44 -24.32 15.40
CA ALA A 197 -31.91 -25.39 16.29
C ALA A 197 -32.88 -24.86 17.36
N LEU A 198 -32.59 -23.71 17.98
CA LEU A 198 -33.50 -23.09 18.95
C LEU A 198 -34.80 -22.63 18.30
N ALA A 199 -34.75 -22.05 17.10
CA ALA A 199 -35.94 -21.61 16.38
C ALA A 199 -36.85 -22.76 15.93
N ASP A 200 -36.34 -23.99 15.89
CA ASP A 200 -37.07 -25.21 15.55
C ASP A 200 -37.58 -25.95 16.79
N LEU A 201 -36.71 -26.16 17.78
CA LEU A 201 -36.99 -27.00 18.94
C LEU A 201 -37.59 -26.23 20.13
N ASP A 202 -37.33 -24.92 20.23
CA ASP A 202 -37.73 -24.07 21.38
C ASP A 202 -37.98 -22.61 20.93
N PRO A 203 -39.03 -22.37 20.11
CA PRO A 203 -39.31 -21.07 19.54
C PRO A 203 -39.86 -20.11 20.60
N THR A 204 -38.96 -19.39 21.27
CA THR A 204 -39.30 -18.32 22.22
C THR A 204 -39.39 -16.96 21.53
N PRO A 205 -40.17 -15.99 22.04
CA PRO A 205 -40.26 -14.65 21.45
C PRO A 205 -38.90 -13.94 21.21
N PRO A 206 -37.89 -14.06 22.11
CA PRO A 206 -36.56 -13.53 21.85
C PRO A 206 -35.85 -14.19 20.65
N ILE A 207 -35.97 -15.51 20.50
CA ILE A 207 -35.39 -16.25 19.36
C ILE A 207 -36.09 -15.87 18.06
N GLU A 208 -37.41 -15.76 18.04
CA GLU A 208 -38.13 -15.31 16.85
C GLU A 208 -37.74 -13.90 16.41
N LYS A 209 -37.61 -12.98 17.39
CA LYS A 209 -37.14 -11.61 17.14
C LYS A 209 -35.72 -11.63 16.57
N LEU A 210 -34.82 -12.42 17.15
CA LEU A 210 -33.44 -12.58 16.69
C LEU A 210 -33.39 -13.07 15.24
N VAL A 211 -34.17 -14.09 14.88
CA VAL A 211 -34.24 -14.61 13.50
C VAL A 211 -34.75 -13.55 12.53
N LYS A 212 -35.79 -12.77 12.90
CA LYS A 212 -36.29 -11.65 12.07
C LYS A 212 -35.21 -10.60 11.84
N GLN A 213 -34.55 -10.16 12.91
CA GLN A 213 -33.50 -9.13 12.83
C GLN A 213 -32.28 -9.60 12.02
N TYR A 214 -31.86 -10.86 12.20
CA TYR A 214 -30.79 -11.46 11.42
C TYR A 214 -31.16 -11.52 9.93
N ASN A 215 -32.36 -12.00 9.60
CA ASN A 215 -32.81 -12.11 8.21
C ASN A 215 -32.89 -10.73 7.53
N PHE A 216 -33.38 -9.71 8.24
CA PHE A 216 -33.37 -8.34 7.77
C PHE A 216 -31.95 -7.80 7.54
N LEU A 217 -31.01 -8.10 8.43
CA LEU A 217 -29.60 -7.74 8.24
C LEU A 217 -29.02 -8.40 6.98
N VAL A 218 -29.31 -9.68 6.74
CA VAL A 218 -28.88 -10.40 5.53
C VAL A 218 -29.44 -9.74 4.27
N GLU A 219 -30.73 -9.44 4.23
CA GLU A 219 -31.39 -8.76 3.11
C GLU A 219 -30.73 -7.40 2.84
N SER A 220 -30.53 -6.59 3.88
CA SER A 220 -29.85 -5.30 3.78
C SER A 220 -28.45 -5.44 3.16
N ARG A 221 -27.68 -6.46 3.54
CA ARG A 221 -26.35 -6.71 2.94
C ARG A 221 -26.43 -7.19 1.49
N GLN A 222 -27.38 -8.04 1.16
CA GLN A 222 -27.59 -8.49 -0.22
C GLN A 222 -27.94 -7.33 -1.15
N THR A 223 -28.77 -6.38 -0.71
CA THR A 223 -29.10 -5.17 -1.46
C THR A 223 -27.85 -4.35 -1.77
N VAL A 224 -27.00 -4.07 -0.76
CA VAL A 224 -25.75 -3.32 -0.95
C VAL A 224 -24.80 -4.02 -1.94
N ILE A 225 -24.72 -5.35 -1.88
CA ILE A 225 -23.90 -6.14 -2.81
C ILE A 225 -24.47 -6.06 -4.25
N ALA A 226 -25.79 -6.15 -4.40
CA ALA A 226 -26.45 -6.07 -5.71
C ALA A 226 -26.26 -4.68 -6.35
N GLU A 227 -26.45 -3.61 -5.58
CA GLU A 227 -26.22 -2.23 -6.03
C GLU A 227 -24.78 -2.02 -6.49
N ARG A 228 -23.81 -2.53 -5.72
CA ARG A 228 -22.39 -2.49 -6.10
C ARG A 228 -22.11 -3.21 -7.41
N ARG A 229 -22.71 -4.39 -7.61
CA ARG A 229 -22.56 -5.14 -8.87
C ARG A 229 -23.14 -4.35 -10.05
N ALA A 230 -24.31 -3.75 -9.87
CA ALA A 230 -24.93 -2.92 -10.88
C ALA A 230 -24.07 -1.68 -11.22
N ALA A 231 -23.58 -0.97 -10.20
CA ALA A 231 -22.70 0.18 -10.37
C ALA A 231 -21.39 -0.17 -11.09
N ASN A 232 -20.76 -1.28 -10.72
CA ASN A 232 -19.54 -1.76 -11.39
C ASN A 232 -19.79 -2.14 -12.86
N LYS A 233 -20.93 -2.78 -13.15
CA LYS A 233 -21.32 -3.10 -14.53
C LYS A 233 -21.52 -1.83 -15.35
N ALA A 234 -22.25 -0.86 -14.83
CA ALA A 234 -22.48 0.42 -15.50
C ALA A 234 -21.16 1.21 -15.72
N ALA A 235 -20.25 1.20 -14.74
CA ALA A 235 -18.93 1.81 -14.90
C ALA A 235 -18.11 1.12 -16.00
N HIS A 236 -18.13 -0.21 -16.04
CA HIS A 236 -17.45 -0.97 -17.09
C HIS A 236 -18.01 -0.67 -18.48
N GLU A 237 -19.34 -0.56 -18.62
CA GLU A 237 -19.99 -0.19 -19.88
C GLU A 237 -19.55 1.20 -20.35
N ARG A 238 -19.53 2.19 -19.44
CA ARG A 238 -19.04 3.54 -19.74
C ARG A 238 -17.57 3.55 -20.17
N ASP A 239 -16.72 2.75 -19.53
CA ASP A 239 -15.31 2.62 -19.93
C ASP A 239 -15.17 2.03 -21.34
N MET A 240 -15.98 1.01 -21.68
CA MET A 240 -15.96 0.42 -23.02
C MET A 240 -16.48 1.39 -24.08
N ASP A 241 -17.50 2.21 -23.79
CA ASP A 241 -17.99 3.25 -24.70
C ASP A 241 -16.95 4.35 -24.90
N LYS A 242 -16.25 4.74 -23.84
CA LYS A 242 -15.12 5.66 -23.91
C LYS A 242 -14.01 5.12 -24.80
N TYR A 243 -13.69 3.83 -24.70
CA TYR A 243 -12.69 3.21 -25.57
C TYR A 243 -13.16 3.11 -27.03
N ALA A 244 -14.43 2.76 -27.27
CA ALA A 244 -15.00 2.77 -28.62
C ALA A 244 -14.82 4.14 -29.28
N ALA A 245 -15.22 5.22 -28.60
CA ALA A 245 -15.11 6.59 -29.09
C ALA A 245 -13.66 7.04 -29.35
N GLN A 246 -12.68 6.47 -28.65
CA GLN A 246 -11.24 6.73 -28.89
C GLN A 246 -10.69 5.96 -30.09
N LEU A 247 -11.20 4.76 -30.35
CA LEU A 247 -10.70 3.85 -31.37
C LEU A 247 -11.33 4.10 -32.74
N GLU A 248 -12.64 4.39 -32.78
CA GLU A 248 -13.42 4.55 -34.01
C GLU A 248 -12.81 5.55 -35.01
N PRO A 249 -12.32 6.75 -34.61
CA PRO A 249 -11.72 7.70 -35.54
C PRO A 249 -10.42 7.19 -36.19
N LEU A 250 -9.79 6.18 -35.60
CA LEU A 250 -8.50 5.64 -36.05
C LEU A 250 -8.65 4.41 -36.96
N PHE A 251 -9.86 3.88 -37.14
CA PHE A 251 -10.10 2.68 -37.96
C PHE A 251 -9.77 2.91 -39.42
N THR A 252 -10.19 4.04 -40.00
CA THR A 252 -9.97 4.34 -41.42
C THR A 252 -8.50 4.31 -41.81
N GLU A 253 -7.62 4.84 -40.95
CA GLU A 253 -6.17 4.83 -41.19
C GLU A 253 -5.63 3.39 -41.16
N LEU A 254 -6.02 2.60 -40.16
CA LEU A 254 -5.59 1.20 -40.03
C LEU A 254 -6.12 0.32 -41.16
N GLU A 255 -7.36 0.54 -41.61
CA GLU A 255 -7.96 -0.18 -42.74
C GLU A 255 -7.19 0.07 -44.03
N LYS A 256 -6.87 1.33 -44.31
CA LYS A 256 -6.05 1.71 -45.48
C LYS A 256 -4.65 1.10 -45.41
N GLU A 257 -4.00 1.17 -44.26
CA GLU A 257 -2.64 0.66 -44.05
C GLU A 257 -2.56 -0.87 -44.23
N ARG A 258 -3.66 -1.59 -43.96
CA ARG A 258 -3.73 -3.05 -44.07
C ARG A 258 -4.51 -3.58 -45.27
N GLY A 259 -4.94 -2.70 -46.18
CA GLY A 259 -5.73 -3.09 -47.34
C GLY A 259 -7.04 -3.79 -46.98
N LEU A 260 -7.67 -3.37 -45.88
CA LEU A 260 -9.00 -3.85 -45.46
C LEU A 260 -10.09 -3.03 -46.15
N SER A 261 -11.28 -3.61 -46.32
CA SER A 261 -12.44 -2.86 -46.83
C SER A 261 -12.85 -1.79 -45.82
N SER A 262 -13.26 -0.62 -46.31
CA SER A 262 -13.77 0.47 -45.47
C SER A 262 -14.90 -0.01 -44.57
N GLY A 263 -14.83 0.26 -43.27
CA GLY A 263 -15.84 -0.14 -42.27
C GLY A 263 -15.82 -1.63 -41.90
N SER A 264 -14.70 -2.32 -42.08
CA SER A 264 -14.52 -3.72 -41.68
C SER A 264 -14.04 -3.91 -40.25
N LEU A 265 -13.59 -2.83 -39.58
CA LEU A 265 -13.15 -2.88 -38.18
C LEU A 265 -14.27 -2.49 -37.22
N SER A 266 -14.36 -3.20 -36.09
CA SER A 266 -15.18 -2.81 -34.95
C SER A 266 -14.52 -3.18 -33.63
N PHE A 267 -14.72 -2.37 -32.59
CA PHE A 267 -14.18 -2.68 -31.27
C PHE A 267 -14.96 -3.84 -30.64
N ALA A 268 -14.27 -4.94 -30.32
CA ALA A 268 -14.88 -6.13 -29.72
C ALA A 268 -15.27 -5.93 -28.24
N ARG A 269 -15.08 -4.73 -27.70
CA ARG A 269 -15.25 -4.38 -26.28
C ARG A 269 -14.39 -5.21 -25.33
N GLU A 270 -13.30 -5.76 -25.84
CA GLU A 270 -12.33 -6.51 -25.04
C GLU A 270 -11.00 -5.76 -24.98
N THR A 271 -10.45 -5.62 -23.77
CA THR A 271 -9.17 -4.98 -23.52
C THR A 271 -8.26 -5.82 -22.65
N ARG A 272 -6.95 -5.64 -22.80
CA ARG A 272 -5.91 -6.26 -21.97
C ARG A 272 -4.82 -5.25 -21.63
N GLY A 273 -4.20 -5.39 -20.46
CA GLY A 273 -3.19 -4.46 -19.97
C GLY A 273 -3.76 -3.13 -19.47
N SER A 274 -2.87 -2.17 -19.17
CA SER A 274 -3.23 -0.89 -18.56
C SER A 274 -2.38 0.27 -19.09
N GLY A 275 -2.88 1.50 -18.88
CA GLY A 275 -2.19 2.73 -19.30
C GLY A 275 -1.86 2.75 -20.79
N LYS A 276 -0.65 3.21 -21.11
CA LYS A 276 -0.13 3.29 -22.50
C LYS A 276 0.08 1.92 -23.17
N LYS A 277 0.11 0.84 -22.39
CA LYS A 277 0.27 -0.54 -22.89
C LYS A 277 -1.07 -1.27 -23.03
N ARG A 278 -2.20 -0.56 -22.89
CA ARG A 278 -3.53 -1.16 -23.07
C ARG A 278 -3.70 -1.55 -24.53
N ALA A 279 -4.00 -2.83 -24.73
CA ALA A 279 -4.38 -3.38 -26.01
C ALA A 279 -5.90 -3.54 -26.09
N TYR A 280 -6.42 -3.36 -27.29
CA TYR A 280 -7.84 -3.43 -27.62
C TYR A 280 -8.02 -4.49 -28.69
N LEU A 281 -9.03 -5.34 -28.53
CA LEU A 281 -9.38 -6.33 -29.54
C LEU A 281 -10.32 -5.69 -30.56
N LEU A 282 -9.92 -5.73 -31.84
CA LEU A 282 -10.78 -5.33 -32.95
C LEU A 282 -11.25 -6.56 -33.71
N ASN A 283 -12.54 -6.65 -33.94
CA ASN A 283 -13.09 -7.57 -34.92
C ASN A 283 -12.76 -7.07 -36.32
N VAL A 284 -12.49 -8.01 -37.24
CA VAL A 284 -12.24 -7.74 -38.65
C VAL A 284 -13.24 -8.55 -39.47
N THR A 285 -14.06 -7.90 -40.30
CA THR A 285 -15.05 -8.61 -41.12
C THR A 285 -14.39 -9.68 -42.00
N GLY A 286 -14.84 -10.93 -41.86
CA GLY A 286 -14.34 -12.07 -42.63
C GLY A 286 -12.92 -12.55 -42.28
N LYS A 287 -12.32 -12.04 -41.20
CA LYS A 287 -10.96 -12.41 -40.74
C LYS A 287 -10.91 -12.58 -39.21
N SER A 288 -9.82 -13.16 -38.70
CA SER A 288 -9.57 -13.24 -37.26
C SER A 288 -9.42 -11.85 -36.65
N ALA A 289 -9.89 -11.71 -35.41
CA ALA A 289 -9.74 -10.48 -34.64
C ALA A 289 -8.26 -10.15 -34.38
N ILE A 290 -7.94 -8.86 -34.29
CA ILE A 290 -6.59 -8.35 -34.14
C ILE A 290 -6.46 -7.52 -32.87
N TRP A 291 -5.33 -7.64 -32.18
CA TRP A 291 -5.00 -6.79 -31.04
C TRP A 291 -4.29 -5.53 -31.50
N VAL A 292 -4.71 -4.38 -30.98
CA VAL A 292 -4.11 -3.09 -31.31
C VAL A 292 -3.78 -2.30 -30.04
N VAL A 293 -2.75 -1.46 -30.10
CA VAL A 293 -2.46 -0.43 -29.10
C VAL A 293 -2.53 0.95 -29.75
N ILE A 294 -2.88 1.96 -28.96
CA ILE A 294 -2.79 3.36 -29.40
C ILE A 294 -1.35 3.85 -29.15
N SER A 295 -0.62 4.15 -30.21
CA SER A 295 0.75 4.70 -30.14
C SER A 295 0.83 5.96 -30.99
N LYS A 296 1.24 7.07 -30.37
CA LYS A 296 1.37 8.39 -31.02
C LYS A 296 0.13 8.80 -31.85
N GLY A 297 -1.06 8.48 -31.33
CA GLY A 297 -2.34 8.81 -31.99
C GLY A 297 -2.76 7.86 -33.11
N LYS A 298 -2.08 6.72 -33.31
CA LYS A 298 -2.42 5.72 -34.33
C LYS A 298 -2.63 4.34 -33.72
N LEU A 299 -3.37 3.47 -34.42
CA LEU A 299 -3.53 2.07 -34.05
C LEU A 299 -2.38 1.24 -34.60
N VAL A 300 -1.67 0.55 -33.72
CA VAL A 300 -0.58 -0.36 -34.08
C VAL A 300 -0.98 -1.77 -33.67
N VAL A 301 -0.98 -2.71 -34.62
CA VAL A 301 -1.27 -4.12 -34.33
C VAL A 301 -0.13 -4.73 -33.53
N VAL A 302 -0.50 -5.47 -32.50
CA VAL A 302 0.42 -6.19 -31.62
C VAL A 302 0.05 -7.67 -31.57
N PRO A 303 0.98 -8.55 -31.21
CA PRO A 303 0.66 -9.92 -30.83
C PRO A 303 -0.34 -9.94 -29.68
N GLU A 304 -1.03 -11.07 -29.49
CA GLU A 304 -1.96 -11.24 -28.38
C GLU A 304 -1.25 -10.99 -27.05
N PRO A 305 -1.70 -10.00 -26.26
CA PRO A 305 -1.03 -9.65 -25.03
C PRO A 305 -1.39 -10.65 -23.92
N SER A 306 -0.38 -11.00 -23.12
CA SER A 306 -0.56 -11.77 -21.90
C SER A 306 -1.35 -10.97 -20.87
N GLY A 307 -2.29 -11.60 -20.18
CA GLY A 307 -3.02 -10.99 -19.07
C GLY A 307 -4.50 -11.33 -19.07
N LYS A 308 -5.19 -10.94 -18.00
CA LYS A 308 -6.64 -11.14 -17.91
C LYS A 308 -7.36 -10.22 -18.90
N SER A 309 -8.22 -10.83 -19.70
CA SER A 309 -9.19 -10.14 -20.53
C SER A 309 -10.17 -9.33 -19.67
N ILE A 310 -10.44 -8.09 -20.08
CA ILE A 310 -11.46 -7.22 -19.50
C ILE A 310 -12.44 -6.89 -20.63
N GLY A 311 -13.60 -7.56 -20.66
CA GLY A 311 -14.72 -7.18 -21.54
C GLY A 311 -15.40 -8.27 -22.39
N GLY A 312 -15.25 -9.57 -22.08
CA GLY A 312 -16.01 -10.62 -22.77
C GLY A 312 -17.37 -10.92 -22.14
N GLY A 313 -18.48 -10.68 -22.86
CA GLY A 313 -19.81 -11.18 -22.52
C GLY A 313 -19.91 -12.71 -22.72
N SER A 314 -19.94 -13.46 -21.63
CA SER A 314 -20.33 -14.88 -21.43
C SER A 314 -20.54 -15.81 -22.67
N LYS A 315 -19.66 -16.82 -22.83
CA LYS A 315 -19.99 -18.27 -22.80
C LYS A 315 -18.77 -19.17 -23.12
N HIS A 316 -18.23 -19.83 -22.11
CA HIS A 316 -18.08 -21.29 -22.14
C HIS A 316 -18.11 -21.84 -20.71
N GLY A 317 -19.10 -22.70 -20.46
CA GLY A 317 -19.21 -23.46 -19.22
C GLY A 317 -18.11 -24.50 -19.19
N GLY A 318 -17.18 -24.34 -18.25
CA GLY A 318 -16.28 -25.36 -17.79
C GLY A 318 -16.29 -25.31 -16.27
N SER A 319 -16.87 -26.33 -15.65
CA SER A 319 -16.79 -26.56 -14.22
C SER A 319 -15.32 -26.63 -13.83
N GLY A 320 -14.82 -25.56 -13.21
CA GLY A 320 -13.46 -25.45 -12.71
C GLY A 320 -13.53 -25.00 -11.25
N ASN A 321 -13.71 -25.96 -10.35
CA ASN A 321 -13.36 -25.78 -8.95
C ASN A 321 -11.86 -25.41 -8.89
N GLY A 322 -11.58 -24.14 -8.59
CA GLY A 322 -10.23 -23.63 -8.44
C GLY A 322 -10.27 -22.36 -7.59
N PRO A 323 -9.60 -22.32 -6.42
CA PRO A 323 -9.68 -21.17 -5.53
C PRO A 323 -8.98 -20.01 -6.24
N GLY A 324 -9.63 -18.84 -6.27
CA GLY A 324 -9.03 -17.63 -6.79
C GLY A 324 -7.85 -17.22 -5.92
N THR A 325 -6.67 -17.75 -6.24
CA THR A 325 -5.36 -17.31 -5.79
C THR A 325 -5.13 -15.92 -6.34
N GLY A 326 -5.43 -14.94 -5.49
CA GLY A 326 -5.05 -13.54 -5.64
C GLY A 326 -4.25 -13.10 -4.43
N SER A 327 -3.35 -13.97 -3.93
CA SER A 327 -2.28 -13.54 -3.04
C SER A 327 -1.37 -12.60 -3.84
N LYS A 328 -1.65 -11.30 -3.79
CA LYS A 328 -0.51 -10.41 -3.60
C LYS A 328 -0.11 -10.61 -2.14
N PRO A 329 1.10 -11.12 -1.84
CA PRO A 329 1.66 -10.78 -0.55
C PRO A 329 1.74 -9.26 -0.58
N GLY A 330 1.00 -8.60 0.32
CA GLY A 330 1.37 -7.26 0.71
C GLY A 330 2.82 -7.36 1.14
N GLY A 331 3.73 -6.91 0.29
CA GLY A 331 5.14 -6.80 0.59
C GLY A 331 5.32 -5.72 1.64
N SER A 332 4.92 -6.02 2.87
CA SER A 332 5.43 -5.37 4.07
C SER A 332 6.28 -6.42 4.75
N GLY A 333 7.55 -6.38 4.41
CA GLY A 333 8.54 -7.38 4.78
C GLY A 333 9.88 -7.06 4.18
N GLY A 334 10.24 -5.78 4.15
CA GLY A 334 11.61 -5.32 4.02
C GLY A 334 12.13 -5.03 5.42
N THR A 335 12.41 -6.08 6.19
CA THR A 335 13.37 -5.98 7.29
C THR A 335 14.75 -5.89 6.65
N GLY A 336 15.44 -4.76 6.78
CA GLY A 336 16.85 -4.62 6.43
C GLY A 336 17.17 -3.49 5.45
N GLY A 337 17.51 -2.32 6.00
CA GLY A 337 18.74 -1.58 5.70
C GLY A 337 19.12 -1.21 4.26
N GLY A 338 18.17 -1.01 3.34
CA GLY A 338 18.54 -0.74 1.93
C GLY A 338 17.59 0.11 1.10
N SER A 339 16.68 0.86 1.70
CA SER A 339 15.84 1.79 0.93
C SER A 339 16.57 3.12 0.75
N PRO A 340 16.81 3.60 -0.49
CA PRO A 340 17.31 4.95 -0.74
C PRO A 340 16.36 6.00 -0.12
N LYS A 341 16.93 7.13 0.33
CA LYS A 341 16.13 8.29 0.79
C LYS A 341 15.06 8.61 -0.27
N PRO A 342 13.80 8.92 0.12
CA PRO A 342 12.81 9.43 -0.82
C PRO A 342 13.36 10.65 -1.55
N GLY A 343 13.40 10.58 -2.88
CA GLY A 343 14.23 11.43 -3.74
C GLY A 343 14.14 12.93 -3.45
N ARG A 344 15.30 13.52 -3.19
CA ARG A 344 15.61 14.92 -3.48
C ARG A 344 16.11 14.95 -4.93
N GLU A 345 15.53 15.80 -5.77
CA GLU A 345 16.03 16.02 -7.13
C GLU A 345 17.55 16.23 -7.10
N GLU A 346 18.26 15.44 -7.90
CA GLU A 346 19.69 15.60 -8.12
C GLU A 346 19.94 17.03 -8.64
N ASP A 347 20.57 17.84 -7.82
CA ASP A 347 21.14 19.12 -8.25
C ASP A 347 22.32 18.80 -9.19
N PRO A 348 22.33 19.26 -10.45
CA PRO A 348 23.39 18.91 -11.39
C PRO A 348 24.71 19.52 -10.92
N GLY A 349 25.59 18.63 -10.45
CA GLY A 349 27.03 18.77 -10.25
C GLY A 349 27.62 20.18 -10.33
N GLU A 350 27.98 20.74 -9.18
CA GLU A 350 28.97 21.81 -9.11
C GLU A 350 30.39 21.27 -9.27
N ASP A 351 31.10 21.95 -10.15
CA ASP A 351 32.40 21.71 -10.73
C ASP A 351 33.53 21.22 -9.80
N LYS A 352 34.38 20.39 -10.39
CA LYS A 352 35.76 20.19 -9.98
C LYS A 352 36.52 21.50 -10.18
N VAL A 353 37.01 22.09 -9.10
CA VAL A 353 38.31 22.78 -9.03
C VAL A 353 38.99 22.41 -7.72
#